data_AF-A0A352AWT2-F1
#
_entry.id   AF-A0A352AWT2-F1
#
_cell.length_a   1.000
_cell.length_b   1.000
_cell.length_c   1.000
_cell.angle_alpha   90.00
_cell.angle_beta   90.00
_cell.angle_gamma   90.00
#
_symmetry.space_group_name_H-M   'P 1'
#
loop_
_entity.id
_entity.type
_entity.pdbx_description
1 polymer ?
#
loop_
_entity_poly.entity_id
_entity_poly.type
_entity_poly.pdbx_seq_one_letter_code
_entity_poly.pdbx_strand_id
1 'polypeptide(L)'
;MRQRTVMFLLMDTRSLRCHYKVNNMCEPKATKKGFTLMEVMVALGMFALISVAVGWILIHSVRSTNIIWEQLATQNDGRAAVQQFVDDVRRAETSSIGSYPIAAASSTAFVFYANVDDDIGREKVRFWIDGTDLKKGVINPSGNPLNYNGEEFVITIAESVVNITKNISLFEYYNETYPVTSTPLIVPDDLTDIRVVRMQLELEKDPTATPVPLHVEAVVSIRNLKSN
;
A
#
# COMPACT_ATOMS: atom_id res chain seq x y z
N MET A 1 17.43 35.97 29.62
CA MET A 1 16.15 35.82 28.89
C MET A 1 15.22 34.98 29.76
N ARG A 2 14.28 35.60 30.48
CA ARG A 2 12.88 35.88 30.09
C ARG A 2 11.96 34.76 30.63
N GLN A 3 11.48 34.93 31.86
CA GLN A 3 10.10 35.28 32.24
C GLN A 3 9.25 34.05 32.58
N ARG A 4 8.85 33.94 33.85
CA ARG A 4 7.44 33.68 34.21
C ARG A 4 7.08 34.45 35.47
N THR A 5 6.29 35.48 35.24
CA THR A 5 5.66 36.41 36.17
C THR A 5 4.49 35.75 36.88
N VAL A 6 4.59 35.71 38.20
CA VAL A 6 3.60 36.03 39.26
C VAL A 6 2.11 36.16 38.87
N MET A 7 1.25 35.44 39.59
CA MET A 7 -0.07 35.91 40.08
C MET A 7 -0.57 34.91 41.15
N PHE A 8 -0.05 34.93 42.38
CA PHE A 8 -0.65 35.61 43.54
C PHE A 8 -2.17 35.86 43.44
N LEU A 9 -2.95 34.97 44.04
CA LEU A 9 -4.26 35.31 44.60
C LEU A 9 -4.35 34.71 46.00
N LEU A 10 -3.79 35.49 46.92
CA LEU A 10 -4.17 35.68 48.32
C LEU A 10 -5.20 34.68 48.84
N MET A 11 -4.72 33.65 49.55
CA MET A 11 -5.47 33.13 50.68
C MET A 11 -5.59 34.28 51.69
N ASP A 12 -6.73 34.96 51.64
CA ASP A 12 -7.13 36.00 52.59
C ASP A 12 -7.25 35.35 53.98
N THR A 13 -6.16 35.33 54.74
CA THR A 13 -6.13 35.01 56.16
C THR A 13 -6.72 36.18 56.95
N ARG A 14 -8.02 36.44 56.74
CA ARG A 14 -8.79 37.34 57.62
C ARG A 14 -8.96 36.67 58.99
N SER A 15 -8.02 37.00 59.87
CA SER A 15 -8.19 37.29 61.30
C SER A 15 -9.22 36.41 62.03
N LEU A 16 -8.77 35.27 62.53
CA LEU A 16 -9.40 34.61 63.67
C LEU A 16 -9.03 35.38 64.95
N ARG A 17 -9.77 36.44 65.28
CA ARG A 17 -9.84 36.92 66.67
C ARG A 17 -10.81 36.02 67.43
N CYS A 18 -10.29 34.98 68.08
CA CYS A 18 -11.00 34.30 69.15
C CYS A 18 -10.71 35.05 70.47
N HIS A 19 -11.57 35.99 70.84
CA HIS A 19 -11.61 36.49 72.22
C HIS A 19 -12.41 35.52 73.09
N TYR A 20 -11.77 35.06 74.15
CA TYR A 20 -12.21 34.04 75.10
C TYR A 20 -13.55 34.32 75.80
N LYS A 21 -14.49 33.35 75.73
CA LYS A 21 -15.31 32.90 76.86
C LYS A 21 -15.98 31.54 76.58
N VAL A 22 -15.54 30.53 77.35
CA VAL A 22 -16.22 29.33 77.88
C VAL A 22 -17.25 28.60 76.99
N ASN A 23 -16.95 27.32 76.74
CA ASN A 23 -17.80 26.24 76.23
C ASN A 23 -18.49 26.48 74.89
N ASN A 24 -17.81 26.13 73.79
CA ASN A 24 -18.33 25.24 72.75
C ASN A 24 -17.26 25.06 71.66
N MET A 25 -17.02 23.80 71.28
CA MET A 25 -16.16 23.44 70.16
C MET A 25 -16.69 24.11 68.88
N CYS A 26 -15.88 24.96 68.25
CA CYS A 26 -16.16 25.43 66.89
C CYS A 26 -15.82 24.29 65.92
N GLU A 27 -16.80 23.45 65.60
CA GLU A 27 -16.73 22.66 64.37
C GLU A 27 -16.86 23.60 63.16
N PRO A 28 -15.93 23.58 62.19
CA PRO A 28 -16.13 24.31 60.95
C PRO A 28 -17.28 23.67 60.19
N LYS A 29 -18.44 24.35 60.13
CA LYS A 29 -19.55 23.93 59.27
C LYS A 29 -19.07 23.90 57.81
N ALA A 30 -18.92 22.71 57.26
CA ALA A 30 -18.76 22.52 55.83
C ALA A 30 -20.05 23.02 55.15
N THR A 31 -19.98 24.21 54.57
CA THR A 31 -21.10 24.76 53.80
C THR A 31 -21.25 23.95 52.52
N LYS A 32 -22.35 23.20 52.39
CA LYS A 32 -22.71 22.58 51.12
C LYS A 32 -23.18 23.68 50.18
N LYS A 33 -22.28 24.18 49.34
CA LYS A 33 -22.61 25.12 48.27
C LYS A 33 -23.38 24.36 47.20
N GLY A 34 -24.64 24.73 46.97
CA GLY A 34 -25.44 24.22 45.85
C GLY A 34 -25.09 24.95 44.55
N PHE A 35 -25.32 24.30 43.42
CA PHE A 35 -25.13 24.89 42.09
C PHE A 35 -26.18 25.98 41.83
N THR A 36 -25.74 27.08 41.22
CA THR A 36 -26.67 28.13 40.78
C THR A 36 -27.31 27.75 39.44
N LEU A 37 -28.54 28.19 39.19
CA LEU A 37 -29.26 27.87 37.95
C LEU A 37 -28.51 28.39 36.70
N MET A 38 -27.84 29.53 36.83
CA MET A 38 -26.99 30.11 35.77
C MET A 38 -25.77 29.23 35.47
N GLU A 39 -25.11 28.69 36.50
CA GLU A 39 -23.95 27.82 36.33
C GLU A 39 -24.31 26.53 35.59
N VAL A 40 -25.46 25.93 35.90
CA VAL A 40 -25.96 24.73 35.20
C VAL A 40 -26.24 25.03 33.73
N MET A 41 -26.83 26.19 33.42
CA MET A 41 -27.09 26.59 32.02
C MET A 41 -25.79 26.77 31.22
N VAL A 42 -24.78 27.41 31.81
CA VAL A 42 -23.48 27.60 31.16
C VAL A 42 -22.77 26.25 30.97
N ALA A 43 -22.79 25.38 31.99
CA ALA A 43 -22.19 24.06 31.91
C ALA A 43 -22.83 23.19 30.82
N LEU A 44 -24.16 23.22 30.68
CA LEU A 44 -24.87 22.51 29.62
C LEU A 44 -24.53 23.06 28.23
N GLY A 45 -24.40 24.38 28.08
CA GLY A 45 -23.97 25.00 26.83
C GLY A 45 -22.56 24.58 26.41
N MET A 46 -21.62 24.56 27.36
CA MET A 46 -20.26 24.10 27.10
C MET A 46 -20.22 22.60 26.78
N PHE A 47 -20.98 21.79 27.51
CA PHE A 47 -21.06 20.35 27.27
C PHE A 47 -21.62 20.02 25.87
N ALA A 48 -22.66 20.72 25.43
CA ALA A 48 -23.24 20.54 24.10
C ALA A 48 -22.23 20.89 22.98
N LEU A 49 -21.52 22.02 23.11
CA LEU A 49 -20.48 22.42 22.16
C LEU A 49 -19.34 21.39 22.07
N ILE A 50 -18.86 20.91 23.22
CA ILE A 50 -17.81 19.88 23.26
C ILE A 50 -18.30 18.58 22.62
N SER A 51 -19.54 18.17 22.90
CA SER A 51 -20.11 16.94 22.35
C SER A 51 -20.21 16.98 20.83
N VAL A 52 -20.59 18.12 20.25
CA VAL A 52 -20.63 18.32 18.79
C VAL A 52 -19.22 18.27 18.19
N ALA A 53 -18.25 18.94 18.81
CA ALA A 53 -16.87 18.94 18.34
C ALA A 53 -16.26 17.53 18.35
N VAL A 54 -16.46 16.77 19.44
CA VAL A 54 -15.99 15.38 19.55
C VAL A 54 -16.71 14.49 18.53
N GLY A 55 -18.03 14.62 18.38
CA GLY A 55 -18.80 13.88 17.39
C GLY A 55 -18.31 14.13 15.96
N TRP A 56 -18.02 15.38 15.62
CA TRP A 56 -17.47 15.76 14.31
C TRP A 56 -16.09 15.12 14.06
N ILE A 57 -15.19 15.15 15.04
CA ILE A 57 -13.87 14.53 14.96
C ILE A 57 -14.00 13.00 14.78
N LEU A 58 -14.89 12.34 15.53
CA LEU A 58 -15.08 10.90 15.44
C LEU A 58 -15.61 10.47 14.07
N ILE A 59 -16.62 11.17 13.53
CA ILE A 59 -17.16 10.87 12.19
C ILE A 59 -16.10 11.08 11.11
N HIS A 60 -15.33 12.16 11.20
CA HIS A 60 -14.25 12.45 10.25
C HIS A 60 -13.09 11.44 10.34
N SER A 61 -12.77 10.99 11.56
CA SER A 61 -11.74 9.99 11.83
C SER A 61 -12.09 8.63 11.21
N VAL A 62 -13.30 8.12 11.46
CA VAL A 62 -13.74 6.80 10.97
C VAL A 62 -13.88 6.78 9.43
N ARG A 63 -14.26 7.88 8.80
CA ARG A 63 -14.29 7.96 7.33
C ARG A 63 -12.88 7.93 6.72
N SER A 64 -11.91 8.54 7.39
CA SER A 64 -10.51 8.57 6.91
C SER A 64 -9.79 7.22 7.08
N THR A 65 -10.17 6.39 8.05
CA THR A 65 -9.49 5.12 8.30
C THR A 65 -9.69 4.10 7.18
N ASN A 66 -10.88 3.99 6.60
CA ASN A 66 -11.14 2.99 5.55
C ASN A 66 -10.30 3.25 4.29
N ILE A 67 -10.16 4.52 3.92
CA ILE A 67 -9.37 4.97 2.76
C ILE A 67 -7.88 4.61 2.94
N ILE A 68 -7.33 4.80 4.15
CA ILE A 68 -5.92 4.52 4.44
C ILE A 68 -5.62 3.02 4.38
N TRP A 69 -6.50 2.18 4.94
CA TRP A 69 -6.30 0.72 4.93
C TRP A 69 -6.36 0.14 3.52
N GLU A 70 -7.30 0.61 2.70
CA GLU A 70 -7.42 0.17 1.32
C GLU A 70 -6.20 0.56 0.47
N GLN A 71 -5.64 1.76 0.68
CA GLN A 71 -4.44 2.19 -0.01
C GLN A 71 -3.19 1.41 0.39
N LEU A 72 -3.07 1.08 1.68
CA LEU A 72 -1.97 0.25 2.16
C LEU A 72 -2.05 -1.16 1.58
N ALA A 73 -3.26 -1.72 1.43
CA ALA A 73 -3.46 -3.00 0.75
C ALA A 73 -3.00 -2.92 -0.71
N THR A 74 -3.50 -1.96 -1.50
CA THR A 74 -3.10 -1.78 -2.91
C THR A 74 -1.59 -1.56 -3.07
N GLN A 75 -0.95 -0.85 -2.13
CA GLN A 75 0.51 -0.68 -2.13
C GLN A 75 1.28 -1.96 -1.87
N ASN A 76 0.83 -2.76 -0.91
CA ASN A 76 1.44 -4.04 -0.62
C ASN A 76 1.24 -5.02 -1.77
N ASP A 77 0.04 -5.06 -2.35
CA ASP A 77 -0.29 -5.92 -3.49
C ASP A 77 0.57 -5.58 -4.72
N GLY A 78 0.70 -4.29 -5.06
CA GLY A 78 1.55 -3.85 -6.16
C GLY A 78 3.02 -4.22 -5.98
N ARG A 79 3.56 -4.05 -4.77
CA ARG A 79 4.94 -4.45 -4.45
C ARG A 79 5.12 -5.97 -4.49
N ALA A 80 4.16 -6.72 -3.96
CA ALA A 80 4.19 -8.18 -3.98
C ALA A 80 4.10 -8.73 -5.41
N ALA A 81 3.23 -8.17 -6.25
CA ALA A 81 3.12 -8.53 -7.66
C ALA A 81 4.44 -8.31 -8.41
N VAL A 82 5.10 -7.17 -8.17
CA VAL A 82 6.40 -6.85 -8.76
C VAL A 82 7.51 -7.77 -8.26
N GLN A 83 7.54 -8.09 -6.96
CA GLN A 83 8.50 -9.05 -6.41
C GLN A 83 8.31 -10.45 -7.02
N GLN A 84 7.06 -10.92 -7.09
CA GLN A 84 6.73 -12.20 -7.70
C GLN A 84 7.15 -12.26 -9.17
N PHE A 85 6.90 -11.20 -9.93
CA PHE A 85 7.37 -11.08 -11.30
C PHE A 85 8.89 -11.19 -11.40
N VAL A 86 9.63 -10.44 -10.57
CA VAL A 86 11.10 -10.49 -10.55
C VAL A 86 11.59 -11.91 -10.25
N ASP A 87 11.02 -12.56 -9.24
CA ASP A 87 11.43 -13.90 -8.82
C ASP A 87 11.16 -14.94 -9.92
N ASP A 88 10.02 -14.87 -10.59
CA ASP A 88 9.68 -15.79 -11.70
C ASP A 88 10.58 -15.55 -12.92
N VAL A 89 10.79 -14.29 -13.33
CA VAL A 89 11.61 -13.96 -14.50
C VAL A 89 13.09 -14.29 -14.29
N ARG A 90 13.61 -14.13 -13.06
CA ARG A 90 14.98 -14.55 -12.73
C ARG A 90 15.19 -16.06 -12.92
N ARG A 91 14.14 -16.86 -12.73
CA ARG A 91 14.12 -18.31 -12.94
C ARG A 91 13.77 -18.72 -14.37
N ALA A 92 13.66 -17.77 -15.32
CA ALA A 92 13.41 -18.13 -16.70
C ALA A 92 14.57 -18.95 -17.30
N GLU A 93 14.24 -20.08 -17.93
CA GLU A 93 15.19 -21.01 -18.55
C GLU A 93 14.54 -21.73 -19.75
N THR A 94 15.28 -22.60 -20.45
CA THR A 94 14.77 -23.35 -21.60
C THR A 94 13.58 -24.23 -21.21
N SER A 95 12.51 -24.26 -22.01
CA SER A 95 11.31 -25.08 -21.73
C SER A 95 11.60 -26.59 -21.68
N SER A 96 10.66 -27.38 -21.13
CA SER A 96 10.74 -28.85 -21.12
C SER A 96 10.74 -29.48 -22.51
N ILE A 97 10.31 -28.73 -23.54
CA ILE A 97 10.31 -29.16 -24.94
C ILE A 97 11.54 -28.64 -25.72
N GLY A 98 12.49 -27.98 -25.05
CA GLY A 98 13.70 -27.44 -25.68
C GLY A 98 13.53 -26.10 -26.42
N SER A 99 12.37 -25.45 -26.32
CA SER A 99 12.13 -24.10 -26.86
C SER A 99 12.83 -23.01 -26.04
N TYR A 100 13.13 -21.89 -26.70
CA TYR A 100 13.77 -20.70 -26.12
C TYR A 100 13.03 -20.21 -24.86
N PRO A 101 13.72 -19.68 -23.84
CA PRO A 101 13.10 -19.30 -22.56
C PRO A 101 11.98 -18.26 -22.68
N ILE A 102 12.02 -17.38 -23.69
CA ILE A 102 10.97 -16.38 -23.93
C ILE A 102 10.07 -16.89 -25.05
N ALA A 103 8.78 -17.09 -24.75
CA ALA A 103 7.81 -17.57 -25.72
C ALA A 103 7.16 -16.43 -26.51
N ALA A 104 6.86 -15.32 -25.84
CA ALA A 104 6.29 -14.13 -26.45
C ALA A 104 6.56 -12.89 -25.58
N ALA A 105 6.80 -11.77 -26.22
CA ALA A 105 7.02 -10.48 -25.57
C ALA A 105 6.15 -9.40 -26.23
N SER A 106 5.51 -8.57 -25.42
CA SER A 106 4.69 -7.44 -25.86
C SER A 106 4.63 -6.39 -24.76
N SER A 107 4.17 -5.19 -25.06
CA SER A 107 4.09 -4.10 -24.07
C SER A 107 3.10 -4.38 -22.93
N THR A 108 2.10 -5.26 -23.12
CA THR A 108 1.04 -5.54 -22.13
C THR A 108 1.02 -6.97 -21.62
N ALA A 109 1.79 -7.87 -22.26
CA ALA A 109 1.86 -9.26 -21.88
C ALA A 109 3.26 -9.83 -22.11
N PHE A 110 3.71 -10.67 -21.19
CA PHE A 110 4.99 -11.35 -21.26
C PHE A 110 4.80 -12.84 -20.97
N VAL A 111 5.32 -13.69 -21.86
CA VAL A 111 5.22 -15.15 -21.78
C VAL A 111 6.61 -15.75 -21.83
N PHE A 112 6.95 -16.54 -20.83
CA PHE A 112 8.24 -17.19 -20.70
C PHE A 112 8.11 -18.56 -20.06
N TYR A 113 9.18 -19.34 -20.11
CA TYR A 113 9.28 -20.62 -19.45
C TYR A 113 10.19 -20.48 -18.22
N ALA A 114 9.75 -20.98 -17.08
CA ALA A 114 10.50 -20.96 -15.81
C ALA A 114 10.21 -22.23 -15.04
N ASN A 115 11.04 -22.55 -14.05
CA ASN A 115 10.69 -23.53 -13.04
C ASN A 115 10.14 -22.73 -11.85
N VAL A 116 8.82 -22.77 -11.63
CA VAL A 116 8.16 -21.95 -10.60
C VAL A 116 7.96 -22.72 -9.30
N ASP A 117 7.82 -24.04 -9.36
CA ASP A 117 7.55 -24.92 -8.22
C ASP A 117 8.74 -25.84 -7.84
N ASP A 118 9.91 -25.59 -8.43
CA ASP A 118 11.17 -26.33 -8.22
C ASP A 118 11.05 -27.84 -8.52
N ASP A 119 10.25 -28.21 -9.52
CA ASP A 119 10.07 -29.59 -9.97
C ASP A 119 10.92 -29.94 -11.22
N ILE A 120 10.62 -31.07 -11.90
CA ILE A 120 11.34 -31.49 -13.12
C ILE A 120 10.77 -30.80 -14.38
N GLY A 121 9.50 -30.41 -14.32
CA GLY A 121 8.79 -29.64 -15.31
C GLY A 121 9.30 -28.21 -15.39
N ARG A 122 8.97 -27.57 -16.52
CA ARG A 122 9.25 -26.17 -16.78
C ARG A 122 7.96 -25.56 -17.28
N GLU A 123 7.35 -24.74 -16.47
CA GLU A 123 6.02 -24.22 -16.69
C GLU A 123 6.08 -23.08 -17.69
N LYS A 124 5.00 -22.93 -18.46
CA LYS A 124 4.78 -21.74 -19.27
C LYS A 124 4.06 -20.71 -18.41
N VAL A 125 4.74 -19.63 -18.10
CA VAL A 125 4.24 -18.53 -17.28
C VAL A 125 3.85 -17.36 -18.18
N ARG A 126 2.67 -16.80 -17.94
CA ARG A 126 2.16 -15.64 -18.66
C ARG A 126 1.73 -14.56 -17.68
N PHE A 127 2.23 -13.35 -17.87
CA PHE A 127 1.71 -12.15 -17.20
C PHE A 127 0.99 -11.28 -18.22
N TRP A 128 -0.19 -10.77 -17.87
CA TRP A 128 -0.94 -9.86 -18.74
C TRP A 128 -1.93 -9.01 -17.95
N ILE A 129 -2.36 -7.91 -18.57
CA ILE A 129 -3.48 -7.11 -18.06
C ILE A 129 -4.77 -7.57 -18.70
N ASP A 130 -5.78 -7.82 -17.88
CA ASP A 130 -7.15 -8.10 -18.28
C ASP A 130 -8.09 -7.04 -17.66
N GLY A 131 -8.52 -6.08 -18.47
CA GLY A 131 -9.25 -4.91 -17.98
C GLY A 131 -8.40 -4.06 -17.03
N THR A 132 -8.70 -4.13 -15.74
CA THR A 132 -7.98 -3.43 -14.65
C THR A 132 -7.14 -4.36 -13.79
N ASP A 133 -7.06 -5.63 -14.12
CA ASP A 133 -6.43 -6.64 -13.27
C ASP A 133 -5.15 -7.13 -13.93
N LEU A 134 -4.06 -7.15 -13.16
CA LEU A 134 -2.84 -7.84 -13.53
C LEU A 134 -2.99 -9.31 -13.14
N LYS A 135 -2.87 -10.20 -14.13
CA LYS A 135 -3.03 -11.64 -13.97
C LYS A 135 -1.72 -12.36 -14.27
N LYS A 136 -1.50 -13.44 -13.54
CA LYS A 136 -0.47 -14.45 -13.79
C LYS A 136 -1.15 -15.78 -14.12
N GLY A 137 -0.74 -16.38 -15.21
CA GLY A 137 -1.18 -17.69 -15.69
C GLY A 137 0.00 -18.64 -15.71
N VAL A 138 -0.22 -19.88 -15.30
CA VAL A 138 0.79 -20.95 -15.28
C VAL A 138 0.21 -22.19 -15.94
N ILE A 139 0.93 -22.73 -16.94
CA ILE A 139 0.57 -23.99 -17.61
C ILE A 139 1.70 -24.99 -17.40
N ASN A 140 1.37 -26.12 -16.79
CA ASN A 140 2.32 -27.20 -16.58
C ASN A 140 2.51 -28.01 -17.87
N PRO A 141 3.74 -28.45 -18.18
CA PRO A 141 3.98 -29.31 -19.34
C PRO A 141 3.31 -30.67 -19.12
N SER A 142 2.58 -31.18 -20.11
CA SER A 142 1.88 -32.46 -20.02
C SER A 142 1.82 -33.21 -21.34
N GLY A 143 1.49 -34.50 -21.28
CA GLY A 143 1.37 -35.38 -22.45
C GLY A 143 2.66 -36.09 -22.88
N ASN A 144 2.56 -36.91 -23.92
CA ASN A 144 3.69 -37.61 -24.54
C ASN A 144 3.47 -37.66 -26.07
N PRO A 145 4.11 -36.78 -26.88
CA PRO A 145 5.15 -35.82 -26.51
C PRO A 145 4.64 -34.68 -25.62
N LEU A 146 5.54 -34.11 -24.81
CA LEU A 146 5.25 -32.99 -23.91
C LEU A 146 4.74 -31.77 -24.71
N ASN A 147 3.68 -31.14 -24.20
CA ASN A 147 3.11 -29.91 -24.74
C ASN A 147 2.53 -29.03 -23.62
N TYR A 148 2.11 -27.82 -23.99
CA TYR A 148 1.54 -26.81 -23.09
C TYR A 148 0.06 -26.51 -23.39
N ASN A 149 -0.72 -27.53 -23.75
CA ASN A 149 -2.15 -27.39 -24.06
C ASN A 149 -3.06 -27.75 -22.87
N GLY A 150 -2.48 -27.89 -21.66
CA GLY A 150 -3.21 -28.17 -20.44
C GLY A 150 -4.04 -26.98 -19.96
N GLU A 151 -4.71 -27.17 -18.83
CA GLU A 151 -5.43 -26.09 -18.14
C GLU A 151 -4.45 -25.03 -17.63
N GLU A 152 -4.79 -23.76 -17.84
CA GLU A 152 -4.02 -22.62 -17.34
C GLU A 152 -4.52 -22.23 -15.95
N PHE A 153 -3.64 -22.33 -14.95
CA PHE A 153 -3.93 -21.85 -13.60
C PHE A 153 -3.73 -20.34 -13.55
N VAL A 154 -4.83 -19.59 -13.43
CA VAL A 154 -4.83 -18.13 -13.46
C VAL A 154 -5.06 -17.56 -12.06
N ILE A 155 -4.18 -16.65 -11.64
CA ILE A 155 -4.31 -15.87 -10.42
C ILE A 155 -4.27 -14.38 -10.72
N THR A 156 -5.12 -13.60 -10.03
CA THR A 156 -5.02 -12.14 -10.02
C THR A 156 -3.97 -11.73 -8.99
N ILE A 157 -2.95 -10.98 -9.42
CA ILE A 157 -1.84 -10.56 -8.55
C ILE A 157 -1.93 -9.09 -8.13
N ALA A 158 -2.60 -8.25 -8.93
CA ALA A 158 -2.92 -6.88 -8.57
C ALA A 158 -4.21 -6.43 -9.25
N GLU A 159 -4.96 -5.56 -8.58
CA GLU A 159 -6.20 -4.94 -9.08
C GLU A 159 -6.00 -3.43 -9.24
N SER A 160 -6.90 -2.76 -9.96
CA SER A 160 -6.87 -1.30 -10.18
C SER A 160 -5.64 -0.82 -10.98
N VAL A 161 -5.22 -1.62 -11.95
CA VAL A 161 -4.14 -1.29 -12.90
C VAL A 161 -4.65 -0.29 -13.93
N VAL A 162 -3.91 0.81 -14.10
CA VAL A 162 -4.28 1.91 -15.01
C VAL A 162 -3.31 2.11 -16.17
N ASN A 163 -2.34 1.22 -16.34
CA ASN A 163 -1.37 1.24 -17.45
C ASN A 163 -2.03 1.41 -18.82
N ILE A 164 -3.08 0.63 -19.12
CA ILE A 164 -3.78 0.69 -20.41
C ILE A 164 -4.45 2.05 -20.60
N THR A 165 -5.19 2.52 -19.60
CA THR A 165 -5.90 3.81 -19.64
C THR A 165 -4.94 5.00 -19.77
N LYS A 166 -3.74 4.90 -19.19
CA LYS A 166 -2.69 5.94 -19.26
C LYS A 166 -1.74 5.77 -20.45
N ASN A 167 -1.93 4.75 -21.29
CA ASN A 167 -1.05 4.42 -22.41
C ASN A 167 0.43 4.23 -22.00
N ILE A 168 0.65 3.57 -20.87
CA ILE A 168 1.96 3.23 -20.32
C ILE A 168 2.20 1.73 -20.55
N SER A 169 3.33 1.38 -21.17
CA SER A 169 3.73 -0.01 -21.37
C SER A 169 3.95 -0.70 -20.02
N LEU A 170 3.32 -1.85 -19.80
CA LEU A 170 3.57 -2.66 -18.61
C LEU A 170 4.97 -3.28 -18.66
N PHE A 171 5.40 -3.71 -19.84
CA PHE A 171 6.72 -4.33 -20.03
C PHE A 171 7.56 -3.55 -21.03
N GLU A 172 8.81 -3.31 -20.66
CA GLU A 172 9.86 -2.81 -21.54
C GLU A 172 11.02 -3.81 -21.57
N TYR A 173 11.66 -3.97 -22.72
CA TYR A 173 12.67 -4.99 -22.94
C TYR A 173 14.00 -4.34 -23.32
N TYR A 174 15.10 -4.89 -22.82
CA TYR A 174 16.44 -4.41 -23.12
C TYR A 174 17.40 -5.56 -23.38
N ASN A 175 18.46 -5.23 -24.10
CA ASN A 175 19.58 -6.11 -24.37
C ASN A 175 20.61 -6.10 -23.21
N GLU A 176 21.73 -6.79 -23.42
CA GLU A 176 22.81 -6.92 -22.43
C GLU A 176 23.52 -5.59 -22.10
N THR A 177 23.41 -4.59 -22.97
CA THR A 177 24.08 -3.29 -22.77
C THR A 177 23.33 -2.37 -21.80
N TYR A 178 22.17 -2.77 -21.28
CA TYR A 178 21.51 -2.07 -20.17
C TYR A 178 22.38 -2.12 -18.90
N PRO A 179 22.53 -1.01 -18.13
CA PRO A 179 21.83 0.28 -18.24
C PRO A 179 22.52 1.34 -19.11
N VAL A 180 23.59 1.02 -19.83
CA VAL A 180 24.35 1.99 -20.65
C VAL A 180 23.50 2.49 -21.83
N THR A 181 22.75 1.60 -22.47
CA THR A 181 21.68 1.94 -23.40
C THR A 181 20.34 1.74 -22.71
N SER A 182 19.55 2.82 -22.63
CA SER A 182 18.24 2.85 -21.97
C SER A 182 17.06 2.88 -22.95
N THR A 183 17.33 2.73 -24.25
CA THR A 183 16.30 2.62 -25.28
C THR A 183 15.70 1.22 -25.26
N PRO A 184 14.38 1.05 -25.04
CA PRO A 184 13.73 -0.24 -25.11
C PRO A 184 13.84 -0.84 -26.52
N LEU A 185 13.95 -2.17 -26.59
CA LEU A 185 13.84 -2.95 -27.81
C LEU A 185 12.40 -2.91 -28.33
N ILE A 186 12.26 -3.01 -29.65
CA ILE A 186 10.96 -3.14 -30.30
C ILE A 186 10.58 -4.62 -30.26
N VAL A 187 9.41 -4.93 -29.68
CA VAL A 187 8.84 -6.27 -29.60
C VAL A 187 7.62 -6.38 -30.54
N PRO A 188 7.33 -7.56 -31.14
CA PRO A 188 7.85 -8.89 -30.81
C PRO A 188 9.03 -9.42 -31.66
N ASP A 189 9.62 -8.62 -32.55
CA ASP A 189 10.49 -9.14 -33.62
C ASP A 189 11.81 -9.80 -33.13
N ASP A 190 12.45 -9.25 -32.09
CA ASP A 190 13.79 -9.69 -31.63
C ASP A 190 13.78 -10.31 -30.23
N LEU A 191 13.02 -11.40 -30.03
CA LEU A 191 12.94 -12.09 -28.72
C LEU A 191 14.29 -12.59 -28.20
N THR A 192 15.22 -12.93 -29.10
CA THR A 192 16.54 -13.50 -28.74
C THR A 192 17.53 -12.48 -28.19
N ASP A 193 17.25 -11.19 -28.34
CA ASP A 193 18.12 -10.11 -27.87
C ASP A 193 17.73 -9.61 -26.48
N ILE A 194 16.56 -10.04 -25.99
CA ILE A 194 16.06 -9.68 -24.67
C ILE A 194 16.94 -10.35 -23.59
N ARG A 195 17.51 -9.53 -22.71
CA ARG A 195 18.33 -9.96 -21.56
C ARG A 195 17.85 -9.38 -20.25
N VAL A 196 17.22 -8.22 -20.32
CA VAL A 196 16.65 -7.49 -19.20
C VAL A 196 15.21 -7.14 -19.53
N VAL A 197 14.32 -7.35 -18.56
CA VAL A 197 12.92 -6.98 -18.65
C VAL A 197 12.64 -5.98 -17.54
N ARG A 198 11.97 -4.89 -17.87
CA ARG A 198 11.42 -3.95 -16.91
C ARG A 198 9.91 -4.13 -16.88
N MET A 199 9.35 -4.20 -15.68
CA MET A 199 7.91 -4.10 -15.47
C MET A 199 7.61 -2.77 -14.79
N GLN A 200 6.68 -2.01 -15.36
CA GLN A 200 6.18 -0.74 -14.83
C GLN A 200 4.69 -0.89 -14.50
N LEU A 201 4.36 -0.87 -13.22
CA LEU A 201 2.99 -1.06 -12.74
C LEU A 201 2.45 0.25 -12.16
N GLU A 202 1.37 0.74 -12.75
CA GLU A 202 0.63 1.92 -12.32
C GLU A 202 -0.70 1.50 -11.72
N LEU A 203 -0.87 1.77 -10.42
CA LEU A 203 -2.05 1.40 -9.66
C LEU A 203 -2.78 2.65 -9.17
N GLU A 204 -4.08 2.71 -9.44
CA GLU A 204 -4.92 3.83 -9.03
C GLU A 204 -6.35 3.33 -8.79
N LYS A 205 -6.74 3.28 -7.50
CA LYS A 205 -8.04 2.76 -7.09
C LYS A 205 -9.18 3.78 -7.26
N ASP A 206 -8.92 5.05 -6.96
CA ASP A 206 -9.89 6.13 -7.12
C ASP A 206 -9.19 7.40 -7.66
N PRO A 207 -9.46 7.81 -8.91
CA PRO A 207 -8.86 9.00 -9.50
C PRO A 207 -9.43 10.32 -8.93
N THR A 208 -10.52 10.25 -8.16
CA THR A 208 -11.18 11.42 -7.55
C THR A 208 -10.78 11.64 -6.09
N ALA A 209 -10.14 10.65 -5.46
CA ALA A 209 -9.66 10.73 -4.09
C ALA A 209 -8.14 10.93 -4.05
N THR A 210 -7.68 11.91 -3.28
CA THR A 210 -6.26 12.02 -2.91
C THR A 210 -5.90 10.80 -2.08
N PRO A 211 -4.95 9.96 -2.55
CA PRO A 211 -3.57 10.31 -2.83
C PRO A 211 -3.11 9.94 -4.26
N VAL A 212 -1.86 10.30 -4.57
CA VAL A 212 -1.21 10.10 -5.88
C VAL A 212 -1.25 8.62 -6.30
N PRO A 213 -1.43 8.32 -7.61
CA PRO A 213 -1.28 6.98 -8.16
C PRO A 213 0.02 6.33 -7.70
N LEU A 214 -0.05 5.03 -7.40
CA LEU A 214 1.12 4.28 -7.01
C LEU A 214 1.85 3.79 -8.27
N HIS A 215 3.06 4.30 -8.44
CA HIS A 215 4.01 3.78 -9.42
C HIS A 215 4.96 2.78 -8.74
N VAL A 216 5.00 1.55 -9.24
CA VAL A 216 5.97 0.54 -8.85
C VAL A 216 6.65 -0.01 -10.09
N GLU A 217 7.97 0.08 -10.14
CA GLU A 217 8.75 -0.51 -11.22
C GLU A 217 9.78 -1.51 -10.68
N ALA A 218 10.09 -2.52 -11.49
CA ALA A 218 11.25 -3.35 -11.30
C ALA A 218 11.95 -3.66 -12.61
N VAL A 219 13.26 -3.80 -12.51
CA VAL A 219 14.12 -4.21 -13.61
C VAL A 219 14.78 -5.52 -13.22
N VAL A 220 14.64 -6.51 -14.08
CA VAL A 220 15.13 -7.87 -13.84
C VAL A 220 15.94 -8.37 -15.03
N SER A 221 17.11 -8.93 -14.75
CA SER A 221 17.91 -9.65 -15.73
C SER A 221 17.61 -11.16 -15.62
N ILE A 222 17.42 -11.80 -16.78
CA ILE A 222 17.19 -13.24 -16.84
C ILE A 222 18.51 -13.96 -16.60
N ARG A 223 18.58 -14.76 -15.51
CA ARG A 223 19.83 -15.35 -15.04
C ARG A 223 20.48 -16.26 -16.09
N ASN A 224 19.68 -17.07 -16.77
CA ASN A 224 20.18 -18.08 -17.71
C ASN A 224 20.53 -17.52 -19.10
N LEU A 225 20.23 -16.24 -19.36
CA LEU A 225 20.54 -15.60 -20.64
C LEU A 225 21.75 -14.65 -20.56
N LYS A 226 22.38 -14.52 -19.39
CA LYS A 226 23.52 -13.64 -19.20
C LYS A 226 24.77 -14.19 -19.92
N SER A 227 25.47 -13.37 -20.71
CA SER A 227 26.78 -13.75 -21.23
C SER A 227 27.84 -13.60 -20.14
N ASN A 228 28.80 -14.52 -20.10
CA ASN A 228 30.01 -14.40 -19.29
C ASN A 228 31.08 -13.58 -20.00
#